data_AF-A0A7Y4WJC5-F1
#
_entry.id   AF-A0A7Y4WJC5-F1
#
_cell.length_a   1.000
_cell.length_b   1.000
_cell.length_c   1.000
_cell.angle_alpha   90.00
_cell.angle_beta   90.00
_cell.angle_gamma   90.00
#
_symmetry.space_group_name_H-M   'P 1'
#
loop_
_entity.id
_entity.type
_entity.pdbx_description
1 polymer ?
#
loop_
_entity_poly.entity_id
_entity_poly.type
_entity_poly.pdbx_seq_one_letter_code
_entity_poly.pdbx_strand_id
1 'polypeptide(L)'
;MGQDARRPTKKGGARRAAFSARTADRHVLYQLAVQSPSEDVRFLRRVYRGLRGQDARHLREDFCGTALLCAAWVRAREARTAEGFDTSRATLDWGRAHNFTR
;
A
#
# COMPACT_ATOMS: atom_id res chain seq x y z
N MET A 1 14.99 -50.96 -28.67
CA MET A 1 13.58 -50.52 -28.52
C MET A 1 13.23 -50.73 -27.05
N GLY A 2 13.31 -49.77 -26.13
CA GLY A 2 12.93 -48.37 -26.22
C GLY A 2 11.54 -48.21 -25.61
N GLN A 3 11.42 -48.25 -24.28
CA GLN A 3 10.20 -47.81 -23.58
C GLN A 3 10.60 -46.79 -22.53
N ASP A 4 10.58 -45.54 -23.00
CA ASP A 4 10.78 -44.32 -22.22
C ASP A 4 9.50 -44.07 -21.40
N ALA A 5 9.53 -44.48 -20.13
CA ALA A 5 8.41 -44.29 -19.21
C ALA A 5 8.33 -42.82 -18.81
N ARG A 6 7.42 -42.07 -19.45
CA ARG A 6 7.15 -40.66 -19.14
C ARG A 6 6.73 -40.51 -17.68
N ARG A 7 7.61 -39.90 -16.89
CA ARG A 7 7.37 -39.51 -15.49
C ARG A 7 6.21 -38.49 -15.43
N PRO A 8 5.22 -38.65 -14.54
CA PRO A 8 4.10 -37.72 -14.46
C PRO A 8 4.60 -36.38 -13.90
N THR A 9 4.45 -35.32 -14.67
CA THR A 9 4.68 -33.96 -14.19
C THR A 9 3.53 -33.59 -13.25
N LYS A 10 3.84 -33.28 -11.98
CA LYS A 10 2.87 -32.70 -11.06
C LYS A 10 2.38 -31.38 -11.67
N LYS A 11 1.12 -31.36 -12.14
CA LYS A 11 0.45 -30.11 -12.52
C LYS A 11 0.40 -29.23 -11.27
N GLY A 12 1.20 -28.16 -11.25
CA GLY A 12 1.09 -27.13 -10.22
C GLY A 12 -0.34 -26.61 -10.22
N GLY A 13 -1.05 -26.78 -9.11
CA GLY A 13 -2.42 -26.28 -8.99
C GLY A 13 -2.43 -24.79 -9.30
N ALA A 14 -3.24 -24.38 -10.28
CA ALA A 14 -3.39 -22.97 -10.62
C ALA A 14 -3.77 -22.24 -9.32
N ARG A 15 -2.92 -21.32 -8.85
CA ARG A 15 -3.25 -20.46 -7.73
C ARG A 15 -4.55 -19.75 -8.09
N ARG A 16 -5.62 -20.01 -7.34
CA ARG A 16 -6.88 -19.27 -7.49
C ARG A 16 -6.54 -17.78 -7.42
N ALA A 17 -7.02 -17.02 -8.39
CA ALA A 17 -6.87 -15.57 -8.37
C ALA A 17 -7.44 -15.04 -7.04
N ALA A 18 -6.62 -14.30 -6.30
CA ALA A 18 -6.97 -13.79 -4.96
C ALA A 18 -8.19 -12.86 -4.99
N PHE A 19 -8.52 -12.33 -6.18
CA PHE A 19 -9.61 -11.40 -6.40
C PHE A 19 -10.56 -11.95 -7.47
N SER A 20 -11.86 -11.74 -7.25
CA SER A 20 -12.92 -11.92 -8.24
C SER A 20 -13.78 -10.66 -8.26
N ALA A 21 -14.56 -10.44 -9.33
CA ALA A 21 -15.46 -9.29 -9.40
C ALA A 21 -16.43 -9.20 -8.20
N ARG A 22 -16.78 -10.35 -7.59
CA ARG A 22 -17.65 -10.42 -6.42
C ARG A 22 -16.94 -10.16 -5.08
N THR A 23 -15.65 -10.43 -5.00
CA THR A 23 -14.91 -10.44 -3.71
C THR A 23 -13.84 -9.37 -3.61
N ALA A 24 -13.55 -8.65 -4.69
CA ALA A 24 -12.53 -7.61 -4.68
C ALA A 24 -13.06 -6.34 -4.01
N ASP A 25 -12.35 -5.89 -3.00
CA ASP A 25 -12.57 -4.58 -2.39
C ASP A 25 -11.90 -3.50 -3.24
N ARG A 26 -12.66 -2.47 -3.64
CA ARG A 26 -12.16 -1.41 -4.53
C ARG A 26 -11.01 -0.60 -3.90
N HIS A 27 -11.01 -0.41 -2.59
CA HIS A 27 -9.97 0.34 -1.88
C HIS A 27 -8.69 -0.47 -1.82
N VAL A 28 -8.77 -1.79 -1.58
CA VAL A 28 -7.61 -2.70 -1.71
C VAL A 28 -7.04 -2.66 -3.12
N LEU A 29 -7.89 -2.80 -4.15
CA LEU A 29 -7.44 -2.74 -5.55
C LEU A 29 -6.78 -1.40 -5.88
N TYR A 30 -7.36 -0.29 -5.43
CA TYR A 30 -6.78 1.04 -5.64
C TYR A 30 -5.41 1.18 -4.98
N GLN A 31 -5.26 0.74 -3.72
CA GLN A 31 -3.98 0.77 -3.02
C GLN A 31 -2.91 -0.05 -3.76
N LEU A 32 -3.26 -1.22 -4.28
CA LEU A 32 -2.33 -2.07 -5.02
C LEU A 32 -1.97 -1.51 -6.40
N ALA A 33 -2.91 -0.84 -7.07
CA ALA A 33 -2.72 -0.38 -8.43
C ALA A 33 -2.04 1.00 -8.51
N VAL A 34 -2.28 1.87 -7.53
CA VAL A 34 -1.92 3.29 -7.61
C VAL A 34 -0.85 3.69 -6.61
N GLN A 35 -0.82 3.07 -5.42
CA GLN A 35 -0.01 3.58 -4.32
C GLN A 35 1.31 2.81 -4.13
N SER A 36 2.36 3.52 -3.73
CA SER A 36 3.67 2.95 -3.39
C SER A 36 4.23 3.60 -2.11
N PRO A 37 3.55 3.44 -0.96
CA PRO A 37 3.77 4.30 0.20
C PRO A 37 5.19 4.21 0.76
N SER A 38 5.87 3.06 0.65
CA SER A 38 7.26 2.92 1.10
C SER A 38 8.24 3.69 0.22
N GLU A 39 8.02 3.74 -1.09
CA GLU A 39 8.81 4.53 -2.03
C GLU A 39 8.52 6.02 -1.83
N ASP A 40 7.25 6.39 -1.69
CA ASP A 40 6.80 7.77 -1.49
C ASP A 40 7.40 8.35 -0.22
N VAL A 41 7.35 7.63 0.91
CA VAL A 41 7.99 8.06 2.17
C VAL A 41 9.50 8.26 1.98
N ARG A 42 10.20 7.37 1.27
CA ARG A 42 11.64 7.52 1.01
C ARG A 42 11.93 8.74 0.15
N PHE A 43 11.15 8.92 -0.92
CA PHE A 43 11.26 10.04 -1.84
C PHE A 43 11.05 11.38 -1.10
N LEU A 44 9.93 11.53 -0.40
CA LEU A 44 9.55 12.76 0.30
C LEU A 44 10.57 13.15 1.36
N ARG A 45 11.06 12.19 2.15
CA ARG A 45 12.11 12.44 3.14
C ARG A 45 13.40 12.96 2.51
N ARG A 46 13.86 12.29 1.44
CA ARG A 46 15.08 12.66 0.73
C ARG A 46 14.97 14.07 0.15
N VAL A 47 13.87 14.35 -0.55
CA VAL A 47 13.63 15.65 -1.17
C VAL A 47 13.53 16.75 -0.11
N TYR A 48 12.74 16.54 0.94
CA TYR A 48 12.60 17.53 2.01
C TYR A 48 13.94 17.83 2.68
N ARG A 49 14.72 16.80 3.03
CA ARG A 49 16.04 16.99 3.64
C ARG A 49 16.99 17.73 2.71
N GLY A 50 16.98 17.42 1.41
CA GLY A 50 17.78 18.15 0.42
C GLY A 50 17.41 19.63 0.33
N LEU A 51 16.11 19.95 0.39
CA LEU A 51 15.62 21.33 0.27
C LEU A 51 15.73 22.14 1.57
N ARG A 52 15.62 21.48 2.74
CA ARG A 52 15.50 22.15 4.05
C ARG A 52 16.67 21.92 4.99
N GLY A 53 17.60 21.02 4.63
CA GLY A 53 18.75 20.65 5.46
C GLY A 53 18.40 19.86 6.73
N GLN A 54 17.15 19.47 6.92
CA GLN A 54 16.67 18.78 8.13
C GLN A 54 15.61 17.72 7.79
N ASP A 55 15.40 16.77 8.70
CA ASP A 55 14.41 15.71 8.51
C ASP A 55 12.97 16.22 8.66
N ALA A 56 12.09 15.86 7.72
CA ALA A 56 10.65 16.10 7.84
C ALA A 56 10.04 15.29 9.00
N ARG A 57 9.25 16.00 9.82
CA ARG A 57 8.55 15.45 10.99
C ARG A 57 7.05 15.31 10.79
N HIS A 58 6.46 16.20 10.00
CA HIS A 58 5.03 16.23 9.75
C HIS A 58 4.75 16.08 8.25
N LEU A 59 3.74 15.28 7.90
CA LEU A 59 3.23 15.15 6.54
C LEU A 59 1.80 15.66 6.49
N ARG A 60 1.51 16.53 5.52
CA ARG A 60 0.14 16.86 5.15
C ARG A 60 -0.14 16.28 3.76
N GLU A 61 -1.24 15.54 3.64
CA GLU A 61 -1.69 14.92 2.40
C GLU A 61 -3.09 15.43 2.05
N ASP A 62 -3.18 16.26 1.02
CA ASP A 62 -4.47 16.63 0.42
C ASP A 62 -4.91 15.50 -0.53
N PHE A 63 -6.22 15.21 -0.59
CA PHE A 63 -6.80 14.09 -1.34
C PHE A 63 -6.27 12.71 -0.89
N CYS A 64 -6.15 12.52 0.42
CA CYS A 64 -5.48 11.36 1.00
C CYS A 64 -6.17 10.01 0.73
N GLY A 65 -7.42 9.99 0.25
CA GLY A 65 -8.16 8.77 -0.03
C GLY A 65 -8.21 7.84 1.19
N THR A 66 -7.58 6.67 1.08
CA THR A 66 -7.50 5.67 2.16
C THR A 66 -6.46 6.02 3.23
N ALA A 67 -5.77 7.15 3.09
CA ALA A 67 -4.72 7.64 3.99
C ALA A 67 -3.57 6.64 4.20
N LEU A 68 -3.31 5.78 3.21
CA LEU A 68 -2.26 4.76 3.27
C LEU A 68 -0.86 5.40 3.36
N LEU A 69 -0.61 6.49 2.64
CA LEU A 69 0.65 7.22 2.73
C LEU A 69 0.82 7.89 4.09
N CYS A 70 -0.20 8.59 4.62
CA CYS A 70 -0.21 9.08 6.01
C CYS A 70 0.14 7.96 7.01
N ALA A 71 -0.50 6.78 6.90
CA ALA A 71 -0.24 5.65 7.78
C ALA A 71 1.21 5.14 7.68
N ALA A 72 1.74 5.02 6.46
CA ALA A 72 3.13 4.61 6.25
C ALA A 72 4.12 5.65 6.80
N TRP A 73 3.82 6.94 6.66
CA TRP A 73 4.65 8.03 7.17
C TRP A 73 4.83 7.97 8.69
N VAL A 74 3.73 7.86 9.43
CA VAL A 74 3.76 7.79 10.90
C VAL A 74 4.38 6.49 11.41
N ARG A 75 4.18 5.36 10.70
CA ARG A 75 4.84 4.09 11.03
C ARG A 75 6.34 4.13 10.81
N ALA A 76 6.82 4.93 9.85
CA ALA A 76 8.23 4.96 9.50
C ALA A 76 9.14 5.60 10.57
N ARG A 77 8.59 6.34 11.56
CA ARG A 77 9.31 6.80 12.76
C ARG A 77 8.32 7.29 13.82
N GLU A 78 8.49 6.87 15.08
CA GLU A 78 7.57 7.17 16.19
C GLU A 78 7.29 8.67 16.40
N ALA A 79 8.28 9.55 16.21
CA ALA A 79 8.12 10.99 16.38
C ALA A 79 7.45 11.71 15.18
N ARG A 80 6.94 10.99 14.18
CA ARG A 80 6.26 11.58 13.01
C ARG A 80 4.76 11.68 13.22
N THR A 81 4.20 12.77 12.72
CA THR A 81 2.76 12.99 12.67
C THR A 81 2.30 13.22 11.24
N ALA A 82 1.02 13.01 10.97
CA ALA A 82 0.44 13.27 9.65
C ALA A 82 -1.00 13.77 9.75
N GLU A 83 -1.38 14.62 8.82
CA GLU A 83 -2.74 15.09 8.58
C GLU A 83 -3.15 14.72 7.15
N GLY A 84 -4.27 14.01 7.00
CA GLY A 84 -4.83 13.62 5.71
C GLY A 84 -6.22 14.21 5.53
N PHE A 85 -6.46 14.83 4.37
CA PHE A 85 -7.75 15.45 4.04
C PHE A 85 -8.35 14.79 2.80
N ASP A 86 -9.63 14.38 2.89
CA ASP A 86 -10.40 13.87 1.76
C ASP A 86 -11.90 14.18 1.96
N THR A 87 -12.66 14.31 0.89
CA THR A 87 -14.10 14.60 0.96
C THR A 87 -14.94 13.32 1.07
N SER A 88 -14.41 12.17 0.69
CA SER A 88 -15.09 10.88 0.76
C SER A 88 -15.00 10.29 2.17
N ARG A 89 -16.02 10.56 3.00
CA ARG A 89 -16.11 10.00 4.35
C ARG A 89 -15.99 8.47 4.37
N ALA A 90 -16.66 7.78 3.45
CA ALA A 90 -16.61 6.32 3.37
C ALA A 90 -15.19 5.79 3.06
N THR A 91 -14.41 6.49 2.23
CA THR A 91 -13.01 6.12 1.96
C THR A 91 -12.13 6.36 3.18
N LEU A 92 -12.33 7.49 3.88
CA LEU A 92 -11.61 7.79 5.12
C LEU A 92 -11.89 6.76 6.22
N ASP A 93 -13.16 6.39 6.41
CA ASP A 93 -13.56 5.41 7.42
C ASP A 93 -12.95 4.03 7.10
N TRP A 94 -12.99 3.61 5.83
CA TRP A 94 -12.30 2.40 5.38
C TRP A 94 -10.79 2.48 5.67
N GLY A 95 -10.14 3.59 5.31
CA GLY A 95 -8.71 3.82 5.56
C GLY A 95 -8.35 3.73 7.04
N ARG A 96 -9.13 4.36 7.92
CA ARG A 96 -8.95 4.28 9.38
C ARG A 96 -9.01 2.85 9.90
N ALA A 97 -9.99 2.07 9.44
CA ALA A 97 -10.18 0.69 9.88
C ALA A 97 -9.07 -0.27 9.41
N HIS A 98 -8.43 -0.01 8.26
CA HIS A 98 -7.51 -0.95 7.64
C HIS A 98 -6.03 -0.54 7.71
N ASN A 99 -5.73 0.76 7.68
CA ASN A 99 -4.37 1.25 7.55
C ASN A 99 -3.75 1.76 8.86
N PHE A 100 -4.56 2.04 9.88
CA PHE A 100 -4.07 2.60 11.16
C PHE A 100 -4.15 1.64 12.35
N THR A 101 -4.72 0.44 12.17
CA THR A 101 -4.65 -0.62 13.17
C THR A 101 -3.22 -1.16 13.26
N ARG A 102 -2.74 -1.41 14.48
CA ARG A 102 -1.41 -1.97 14.77
C ARG A 102 -1.40 -3.47 14.57
#